data_AF-A0A0S3UDQ0-F1
#
_entry.id   AF-A0A0S3UDQ0-F1
#
_cell.length_a   1.000
_cell.length_b   1.000
_cell.length_c   1.000
_cell.angle_alpha   90.00
_cell.angle_beta   90.00
_cell.angle_gamma   90.00
#
_symmetry.space_group_name_H-M   'P 1'
#
loop_
_entity.id
_entity.type
_entity.pdbx_description
1 polymer ?
#
loop_
_entity_poly.entity_id
_entity_poly.type
_entity_poly.pdbx_seq_one_letter_code
_entity_poly.pdbx_strand_id
1 'polypeptide(L)' 'MSKAGSALKQVLESYSITQYQLSAIMGVNRSNFSRWLRGERDPLAEVVVEIYKALKSLNPTAASEFIRLYLGLAPDEEI' A
#
# COMPACT_ATOMS: atom_id res chain seq x y z
N MET A 1 -1.21 10.31 9.66
CA MET A 1 -0.80 8.98 9.16
C MET A 1 0.50 9.14 8.40
N SER A 2 1.35 8.13 8.42
CA SER A 2 2.62 8.15 7.70
C SER A 2 2.41 8.10 6.17
N LYS A 3 3.42 8.45 5.36
CA LYS A 3 3.23 8.62 3.90
C LYS A 3 2.78 7.30 3.24
N ALA A 4 3.46 6.20 3.56
CA ALA A 4 3.09 4.87 3.06
C ALA A 4 1.75 4.39 3.63
N GLY A 5 1.47 4.68 4.90
CA GLY A 5 0.20 4.32 5.54
C GLY A 5 -1.01 4.99 4.88
N SER A 6 -0.91 6.30 4.63
CA SER A 6 -1.95 7.06 3.94
C SER A 6 -2.16 6.57 2.50
N ALA A 7 -1.08 6.41 1.73
CA ALA A 7 -1.13 5.91 0.36
C ALA A 7 -1.77 4.51 0.29
N LEU A 8 -1.33 3.60 1.17
CA LEU A 8 -1.86 2.24 1.22
C LEU A 8 -3.34 2.24 1.58
N LYS A 9 -3.75 2.98 2.61
CA LYS A 9 -5.16 3.05 3.03
C LYS A 9 -6.05 3.53 1.88
N GLN A 10 -5.64 4.60 1.20
CA GLN A 10 -6.39 5.16 0.07
C GLN A 10 -6.54 4.13 -1.06
N VAL A 11 -5.47 3.43 -1.43
CA VAL A 11 -5.53 2.39 -2.48
C VAL A 11 -6.44 1.24 -2.11
N LEU A 12 -6.38 0.76 -0.85
CA LEU A 12 -7.26 -0.32 -0.39
C LEU A 12 -8.75 0.08 -0.52
N GLU A 13 -9.08 1.31 -0.15
CA GLU A 13 -10.44 1.86 -0.24
C GLU A 13 -10.87 2.06 -1.70
N SER A 14 -10.06 2.71 -2.52
CA SER A 14 -10.39 3.03 -3.92
C SER A 14 -10.56 1.80 -4.81
N TYR A 15 -9.82 0.73 -4.53
CA TYR A 15 -9.85 -0.50 -5.35
C TYR A 15 -10.59 -1.65 -4.66
N SER A 16 -11.30 -1.39 -3.56
CA SER A 16 -12.03 -2.40 -2.79
C SER A 16 -11.18 -3.60 -2.38
N ILE A 17 -9.90 -3.36 -2.09
CA ILE A 17 -8.96 -4.39 -1.62
C ILE A 17 -9.02 -4.43 -0.10
N THR A 18 -9.34 -5.59 0.46
CA THR A 18 -9.37 -5.74 1.92
C THR A 18 -7.96 -5.88 2.51
N GLN A 19 -7.78 -5.44 3.75
CA GLN A 19 -6.54 -5.68 4.50
C GLN A 19 -6.21 -7.17 4.59
N TYR A 20 -7.22 -8.02 4.65
CA TYR A 20 -7.03 -9.47 4.71
C TYR A 20 -6.44 -10.01 3.41
N GLN A 21 -6.98 -9.65 2.25
CA GLN A 21 -6.45 -10.09 0.95
C GLN A 21 -4.97 -9.72 0.80
N LEU A 22 -4.62 -8.46 1.08
CA LEU A 22 -3.25 -8.01 0.89
C LEU A 22 -2.30 -8.63 1.93
N SER A 23 -2.67 -8.67 3.21
CA SER A 23 -1.83 -9.30 4.25
C SER A 23 -1.63 -10.81 4.04
N ALA A 24 -2.64 -11.52 3.51
CA ALA A 24 -2.53 -12.93 3.17
C ALA A 24 -1.50 -13.18 2.06
N ILE A 25 -1.49 -12.35 1.01
CA ILE A 25 -0.51 -12.45 -0.09
C ILE A 25 0.90 -12.12 0.40
N MET A 26 1.03 -11.09 1.24
CA MET A 26 2.34 -10.70 1.77
C MET A 26 2.91 -11.69 2.79
N GLY A 27 2.11 -12.60 3.35
CA GLY A 27 2.52 -13.48 4.45
C GLY A 27 2.87 -12.72 5.74
N VAL A 28 2.43 -11.46 5.87
CA VAL A 28 2.75 -10.59 7.00
C VAL A 28 1.66 -10.69 8.06
N ASN A 29 2.06 -10.70 9.34
CA ASN A 29 1.11 -10.66 10.45
C ASN A 29 0.24 -9.38 10.40
N ARG A 30 -1.08 -9.56 10.56
CA ARG A 30 -2.08 -8.48 10.59
C ARG A 30 -1.72 -7.34 11.55
N SER A 31 -1.05 -7.62 12.67
CA SER A 31 -0.66 -6.58 13.63
C SER A 31 0.29 -5.54 13.03
N ASN A 32 1.29 -5.97 12.25
CA ASN A 32 2.21 -5.07 11.55
C ASN A 32 1.48 -4.28 10.47
N PHE A 33 0.63 -4.97 9.70
CA PHE A 33 -0.15 -4.36 8.63
C PHE A 33 -1.08 -3.25 9.14
N SER A 34 -1.80 -3.50 10.23
CA SER A 34 -2.69 -2.49 10.82
C SER A 34 -1.95 -1.31 11.42
N ARG A 35 -0.71 -1.50 11.92
CA ARG A 35 0.14 -0.40 12.40
C ARG A 35 0.52 0.56 11.27
N TRP A 36 0.82 0.03 10.08
CA TRP A 36 1.10 0.84 8.90
C TRP A 36 -0.12 1.66 8.49
N LEU A 37 -1.30 1.04 8.42
CA LEU A 37 -2.54 1.73 8.04
C LEU A 37 -2.98 2.81 9.02
N ARG A 38 -2.71 2.63 10.32
CA ARG A 38 -2.95 3.67 11.34
C ARG A 38 -1.85 4.73 11.36
N GLY A 39 -0.77 4.53 10.61
CA GLY A 39 0.38 5.43 10.57
C GLY A 39 1.19 5.48 11.87
N GLU A 40 1.10 4.44 12.70
CA GLU A 40 1.90 4.31 13.93
C GLU A 40 3.38 4.06 13.64
N ARG A 41 3.66 3.43 12.49
CA ARG A 41 5.00 3.13 12.01
C ARG A 41 4.98 3.04 10.49
N ASP A 42 5.98 3.62 9.83
CA ASP A 42 6.16 3.39 8.39
C ASP A 42 6.74 1.98 8.13
N PRO A 43 6.28 1.29 7.08
CA PRO A 43 6.99 0.14 6.55
C PRO A 43 8.41 0.55 6.11
N LEU A 44 9.37 -0.37 6.23
CA LEU A 44 10.71 -0.17 5.67
C LEU A 44 10.63 -0.08 4.14
N ALA A 45 11.64 0.52 3.51
CA ALA A 45 11.67 0.66 2.04
C ALA A 45 11.54 -0.69 1.32
N GLU A 46 12.19 -1.74 1.82
CA GLU A 46 12.03 -3.11 1.30
C GLU A 46 10.57 -3.61 1.38
N VAL A 47 9.86 -3.25 2.45
CA VAL A 47 8.46 -3.64 2.64
C VAL A 47 7.54 -2.86 1.70
N VAL A 48 7.87 -1.61 1.35
CA VAL A 48 7.13 -0.85 0.33
C VAL A 48 7.18 -1.56 -1.02
N VAL A 49 8.32 -2.15 -1.38
CA VAL A 49 8.46 -2.95 -2.61
C VAL A 49 7.59 -4.21 -2.55
N GLU A 50 7.54 -4.90 -1.40
CA GLU A 50 6.68 -6.08 -1.24
C GLU A 50 5.18 -5.73 -1.25
N ILE A 51 4.79 -4.58 -0.69
CA ILE A 51 3.42 -4.05 -0.80
C ILE A 51 3.07 -3.83 -2.27
N TYR A 52 3.95 -3.19 -3.05
CA TYR A 52 3.75 -2.98 -4.47
C TYR A 52 3.57 -4.30 -5.23
N LYS A 53 4.45 -5.28 -5.03
CA LYS A 53 4.35 -6.59 -5.69
C LYS A 53 3.05 -7.31 -5.34
N ALA A 54 2.66 -7.29 -4.06
CA ALA A 54 1.43 -7.93 -3.61
C ALA A 54 0.19 -7.23 -4.18
N LEU A 55 0.14 -5.89 -4.16
CA LEU A 55 -0.89 -5.11 -4.84
C LEU A 55 -0.95 -5.43 -6.33
N LYS A 56 0.21 -5.55 -7.01
CA LYS A 56 0.28 -5.81 -8.45
C LYS A 56 -0.33 -7.18 -8.80
N SER A 57 -0.18 -8.17 -7.92
CA SER A 57 -0.80 -9.48 -8.09
C SER A 57 -2.34 -9.46 -7.95
N LEU A 58 -2.88 -8.50 -7.19
CA LEU A 58 -4.32 -8.30 -7.02
C LEU A 58 -4.92 -7.40 -8.10
N ASN A 59 -4.27 -6.26 -8.34
CA ASN A 59 -4.69 -5.23 -9.26
C ASN A 59 -3.47 -4.36 -9.67
N PRO A 60 -2.97 -4.48 -10.91
CA PRO A 60 -1.82 -3.70 -11.40
C PRO A 60 -2.02 -2.18 -11.34
N THR A 61 -3.24 -1.70 -11.53
CA THR A 61 -3.57 -0.28 -11.44
C THR A 61 -3.46 0.22 -10.00
N ALA A 62 -3.98 -0.56 -9.03
CA ALA A 62 -3.85 -0.26 -7.61
C ALA A 62 -2.37 -0.17 -7.16
N ALA A 63 -1.52 -1.04 -7.70
CA ALA A 63 -0.09 -1.01 -7.40
C ALA A 63 0.61 0.25 -7.93
N SER A 64 0.26 0.66 -9.14
CA SER A 64 0.80 1.88 -9.76
C SER A 64 0.35 3.12 -9.00
N GLU A 65 -0.93 3.17 -8.63
CA GLU A 65 -1.50 4.24 -7.82
C GLU A 65 -0.87 4.32 -6.43
N PHE A 66 -0.56 3.17 -5.81
CA PHE A 66 0.15 3.14 -4.53
C PHE A 66 1.51 3.83 -4.60
N ILE A 67 2.31 3.55 -5.64
CA ILE A 67 3.62 4.20 -5.82
C ILE A 67 3.44 5.69 -6.11
N ARG A 68 2.49 6.06 -6.96
CA ARG A 68 2.17 7.46 -7.26
C ARG A 68 1.89 8.26 -5.98
N LEU A 69 0.97 7.76 -5.15
CA LEU A 69 0.59 8.36 -3.88
C LEU A 69 1.74 8.34 -2.86
N TYR A 70 2.51 7.25 -2.80
CA TYR A 70 3.68 7.14 -1.92
C TYR A 70 4.79 8.12 -2.31
N LEU A 71 4.98 8.41 -3.59
CA LEU A 71 5.92 9.42 -4.05
C LEU A 71 5.36 10.84 -3.88
N GLY A 72 4.04 10.99 -3.73
CA GLY A 72 3.37 12.27 -3.55
C GLY A 72 3.20 13.01 -4.87
N LEU A 73 3.14 12.26 -5.97
CA LEU A 73 2.97 12.77 -7.32
C LEU A 73 1.51 13.20 -7.53
N ALA A 74 1.29 14.18 -8.41
CA ALA A 74 -0.05 14.56 -8.83
C ALA A 74 -0.71 13.45 -9.70
N PRO A 75 -2.05 13.41 -9.86
CA PRO A 75 -2.74 12.39 -10.65
C PRO A 75 -2.22 12.24 -12.08
N ASP A 76 -1.78 13.35 -12.66
CA ASP A 76 -1.36 13.44 -14.06
C ASP A 76 0.17 13.45 -14.24
N GLU A 77 0.92 13.20 -13.16
CA GLU A 77 2.38 13.20 -13.17
C GLU A 77 2.89 11.79 -13.48
N GLU A 78 3.61 11.64 -14.60
CA GLU A 78 4.16 10.36 -15.06
C GLU A 78 5.23 9.84 -14.07
N ILE A 79 5.20 8.52 -13.80
CA ILE A 79 6.12 7.81 -12.88
C ILE A 79 7.31 7.24 -13.64
#